data_AF-A0A5J5DLU2-F1
#
_entry.id   AF-A0A5J5DLU2-F1
#
_cell.length_a   1.000
_cell.length_b   1.000
_cell.length_c   1.000
_cell.angle_alpha   90.00
_cell.angle_beta   90.00
_cell.angle_gamma   90.00
#
_symmetry.space_group_name_H-M   'P 1'
#
loop_
_entity.id
_entity.type
_entity.pdbx_description
1 polymer ?
#
loop_
_entity_poly.entity_id
_entity_poly.type
_entity_poly.pdbx_seq_one_letter_code
_entity_poly.pdbx_strand_id
1 'polypeptide(L)'
;RLLIKNGNSIDAAALYDSYEVEYLPNEGLLSTSRHLFIELTSDATGTSTGIAIRYQGYAAGHCYEPFVKYGNLTSSDNTWAVGAVVEFACDPGYTLEQGSVTIECMDPNNPHGEITDSAGVVLSPNWPEAYDKGQDCIWGIHVEEDKRIMVDI
;
A
#
# COMPACT_ATOMS: atom_id res chain seq x y z
N ARG A 1 2.70 9.73 -21.08
CA ARG A 1 3.11 8.44 -20.49
C ARG A 1 3.97 8.72 -19.26
N LEU A 2 3.63 8.10 -18.13
CA LEU A 2 4.47 8.06 -16.94
C LEU A 2 5.08 6.66 -16.83
N LEU A 3 6.40 6.60 -16.67
CA LEU A 3 7.14 5.36 -16.51
C LEU A 3 8.03 5.46 -15.27
N ILE A 4 7.89 4.50 -14.35
CA ILE A 4 8.67 4.42 -13.12
C ILE A 4 9.41 3.08 -13.11
N LYS A 5 10.72 3.10 -12.91
CA LYS A 5 11.59 1.92 -12.98
C LYS A 5 12.44 1.76 -11.72
N ASN A 6 12.67 0.50 -11.34
CA ASN A 6 13.44 0.07 -10.17
C ASN A 6 14.95 0.06 -10.48
N GLY A 7 15.58 1.23 -10.47
CA GLY A 7 17.00 1.38 -10.78
C GLY A 7 17.39 2.80 -11.17
N ASN A 8 18.63 2.97 -11.62
CA ASN A 8 19.21 4.27 -11.98
C ASN A 8 19.35 4.48 -13.50
N SER A 9 18.75 3.62 -14.32
CA SER A 9 18.90 3.68 -15.79
C SER A 9 17.59 3.36 -16.50
N ILE A 10 17.55 3.71 -17.78
CA ILE A 10 16.41 3.43 -18.67
C ILE A 10 16.18 1.94 -18.89
N ASP A 11 17.19 1.08 -18.67
CA ASP A 11 17.08 -0.37 -18.89
C ASP A 11 16.58 -1.12 -17.63
N ALA A 12 16.34 -0.41 -16.53
CA ALA A 12 15.84 -1.01 -15.30
C ALA A 12 14.42 -1.59 -15.46
N ALA A 13 14.08 -2.55 -14.59
CA ALA A 13 12.76 -3.17 -14.56
C ALA A 13 11.67 -2.11 -14.26
N ALA A 14 10.55 -2.16 -14.98
CA ALA A 14 9.43 -1.27 -14.73
C ALA A 14 8.70 -1.65 -13.44
N LEU A 15 8.46 -0.66 -12.58
CA LEU A 15 7.55 -0.76 -11.43
C LEU A 15 6.14 -0.31 -11.82
N TYR A 16 6.05 0.67 -12.71
CA TYR A 16 4.77 1.19 -13.20
C TYR A 16 4.93 1.78 -14.59
N ASP A 17 3.94 1.52 -15.43
CA ASP A 17 3.81 2.10 -16.76
C ASP A 17 2.35 2.46 -17.00
N SER A 18 2.08 3.76 -17.18
CA SER A 18 0.71 4.27 -17.38
C SER A 18 0.02 3.76 -18.64
N TYR A 19 0.74 3.07 -19.54
CA TYR A 19 0.17 2.45 -20.73
C TYR A 19 -0.24 0.99 -20.52
N GLU A 20 0.40 0.32 -19.57
CA GLU A 20 0.09 -1.08 -19.23
C GLU A 20 -0.93 -1.14 -18.08
N VAL A 21 -0.90 -0.16 -17.18
CA VAL A 21 -1.77 -0.06 -16.00
C VAL A 21 -2.40 1.33 -15.94
N GLU A 22 -3.73 1.38 -15.86
CA GLU A 22 -4.50 2.63 -15.87
C GLU A 22 -4.45 3.36 -14.51
N TYR A 23 -4.30 2.62 -13.41
CA TYR A 23 -4.36 3.14 -12.04
C TYR A 23 -3.07 2.85 -11.26
N LEU A 24 -2.67 3.78 -10.40
CA LEU A 24 -1.59 3.55 -9.43
C LEU A 24 -2.13 2.71 -8.27
N PRO A 25 -1.37 1.73 -7.76
CA PRO A 25 -1.77 0.99 -6.56
C PRO A 25 -2.00 1.94 -5.39
N ASN A 26 -3.08 1.71 -4.63
CA ASN A 26 -3.41 2.53 -3.44
C ASN A 26 -2.30 2.44 -2.37
N GLU A 27 -1.60 1.31 -2.29
CA GLU A 27 -0.44 1.09 -1.42
C GLU A 27 0.85 1.77 -1.91
N GLY A 28 0.86 2.30 -3.14
CA GLY A 28 2.02 2.95 -3.75
C GLY A 28 2.94 1.96 -4.48
N LEU A 29 4.16 2.42 -4.80
CA LEU A 29 5.15 1.63 -5.53
C LEU A 29 6.39 1.41 -4.67
N LEU A 30 6.76 0.14 -4.45
CA LEU A 30 7.92 -0.23 -3.65
C LEU A 30 9.14 -0.50 -4.52
N SER A 31 10.21 0.25 -4.27
CA SER A 31 11.52 0.02 -4.87
C SER A 31 12.30 -1.02 -4.07
N THR A 32 12.95 -1.97 -4.74
CA THR A 32 13.97 -2.84 -4.11
C THR A 32 15.39 -2.30 -4.28
N SER A 33 15.55 -1.20 -5.04
CA SER A 33 16.81 -0.48 -5.25
C SER A 33 16.83 0.85 -4.48
N ARG A 34 18.05 1.36 -4.25
CA ARG A 34 18.28 2.73 -3.72
C ARG A 34 18.05 3.84 -4.76
N HIS A 35 17.72 3.47 -6.00
CA HIS A 35 17.49 4.42 -7.09
C HIS A 35 16.16 4.10 -7.76
N LEU A 36 15.43 5.16 -8.10
CA LEU A 36 14.27 5.10 -8.98
C LEU A 36 14.53 5.98 -10.21
N PHE A 37 14.15 5.48 -11.37
CA PHE A 37 14.17 6.25 -12.61
C PHE A 37 12.72 6.58 -12.98
N ILE A 38 12.43 7.87 -13.13
CA ILE A 38 11.08 8.38 -13.42
C ILE A 38 11.14 9.17 -14.72
N GLU A 39 10.31 8.78 -15.69
CA GLU A 39 10.19 9.44 -16.98
C GLU A 39 8.74 9.85 -17.23
N LEU A 40 8.55 11.13 -17.59
CA LEU A 40 7.29 11.66 -18.06
C LEU A 40 7.46 12.10 -19.52
N THR A 41 6.77 11.43 -20.43
CA THR A 41 6.76 11.77 -21.86
C THR A 41 5.39 12.33 -22.25
N SER A 42 5.39 13.48 -22.91
CA SER A 42 4.19 14.09 -23.52
C SER A 42 4.40 14.19 -25.02
N ASP A 43 3.34 13.99 -25.81
CA ASP A 43 3.35 14.36 -27.22
C ASP A 43 3.01 15.85 -27.41
N ALA A 44 3.04 16.32 -28.66
CA ALA A 44 2.77 17.72 -29.02
C ALA A 44 1.27 18.08 -29.04
N THR A 45 0.37 17.14 -28.76
CA THR A 45 -1.07 17.29 -28.93
C THR A 45 -1.77 17.36 -27.57
N GLY A 46 -1.73 18.55 -26.98
CA GLY A 46 -2.50 18.90 -25.79
C GLY A 46 -1.81 18.60 -24.46
N THR A 47 -2.11 19.43 -23.46
CA THR A 47 -1.64 19.25 -22.08
C THR A 47 -2.66 18.42 -21.31
N SER A 48 -2.25 17.29 -20.74
CA SER A 48 -3.05 16.53 -19.77
C SER A 48 -2.91 17.11 -18.35
N THR A 49 -3.68 16.58 -17.40
CA THR A 49 -3.46 16.82 -15.96
C THR A 49 -2.00 16.52 -15.60
N GLY A 50 -1.35 17.45 -14.91
CA GLY A 50 0.03 17.28 -14.45
C GLY A 50 0.16 16.18 -13.38
N ILE A 51 1.39 15.85 -13.02
CA ILE A 51 1.68 14.86 -11.97
C ILE A 51 2.37 15.50 -10.77
N ALA A 52 2.01 15.06 -9.58
CA ALA A 52 2.73 15.32 -8.34
C ALA A 52 3.14 13.98 -7.71
N ILE A 53 4.46 13.76 -7.57
CA ILE A 53 5.00 12.52 -7.00
C ILE A 53 5.58 12.84 -5.62
N ARG A 54 5.10 12.13 -4.60
CA ARG A 54 5.71 12.09 -3.25
C ARG A 54 6.54 10.80 -3.15
N TYR A 55 7.76 10.91 -2.65
CA TYR A 55 8.63 9.75 -2.39
C TYR A 55 9.20 9.82 -0.98
N GLN A 56 9.47 8.66 -0.39
CA GLN A 56 10.11 8.54 0.91
C GLN A 56 11.04 7.32 0.90
N GLY A 57 12.29 7.51 1.33
CA GLY A 57 13.19 6.41 1.61
C GLY A 57 12.98 5.90 3.03
N TYR A 58 13.04 4.59 3.22
CA TYR A 58 12.92 3.95 4.53
C TYR A 58 14.12 3.04 4.80
N ALA A 59 14.39 2.79 6.08
CA ALA A 59 15.40 1.83 6.50
C ALA A 59 14.80 0.42 6.49
N ALA A 60 15.63 -0.60 6.29
CA ALA A 60 15.18 -1.99 6.45
C ALA A 60 14.52 -2.20 7.83
N GLY A 61 13.45 -3.00 7.88
CA GLY A 61 12.67 -3.23 9.10
C GLY A 61 11.74 -2.08 9.52
N HIS A 62 11.46 -1.14 8.61
CA HIS A 62 10.48 -0.07 8.82
C HIS A 62 9.51 -0.03 7.62
N CYS A 63 8.26 0.35 7.88
CA CYS A 63 7.25 0.60 6.84
C CYS A 63 7.30 2.06 6.36
N TYR A 64 6.54 2.33 5.30
CA TYR A 64 6.30 3.68 4.84
C TYR A 64 5.15 4.32 5.62
N GLU A 65 5.21 5.65 5.79
CA GLU A 65 4.10 6.42 6.32
C GLU A 65 2.93 6.40 5.31
N PRO A 66 1.75 5.88 5.69
CA PRO A 66 0.59 5.89 4.83
C PRO A 66 0.17 7.32 4.45
N PHE A 67 -0.28 7.50 3.21
CA PHE A 67 -0.83 8.78 2.78
C PHE A 67 -2.35 8.77 2.88
N VAL A 68 -2.91 9.73 3.63
CA VAL A 68 -4.36 9.92 3.76
C VAL A 68 -4.72 11.26 3.14
N LYS A 69 -5.51 11.23 2.07
CA LYS A 69 -5.91 12.45 1.32
C LYS A 69 -7.04 13.22 2.02
N TYR A 70 -8.02 12.50 2.56
CA TYR A 70 -9.26 13.05 3.14
C TYR A 70 -9.51 12.45 4.52
N GLY A 71 -8.64 12.79 5.46
CA GLY A 71 -8.66 12.26 6.81
C GLY A 71 -7.33 12.45 7.54
N ASN A 72 -7.20 11.78 8.66
CA ASN A 72 -6.03 11.76 9.50
C ASN A 72 -5.63 10.32 9.86
N LEU A 73 -4.41 10.18 10.36
CA LEU A 73 -3.93 8.93 10.93
C LEU A 73 -3.29 9.22 12.29
N THR A 74 -3.29 8.21 13.16
CA THR A 74 -2.55 8.19 14.43
C THR A 74 -1.72 6.92 14.49
N SER A 75 -0.42 7.06 14.75
CA SER A 75 0.50 5.92 14.88
C SER A 75 0.85 5.66 16.34
N SER A 76 0.98 4.39 16.72
CA SER A 76 1.56 3.97 18.00
C SER A 76 3.07 4.25 18.08
N ASP A 77 3.74 4.31 16.92
CA ASP A 77 5.18 4.58 16.80
C ASP A 77 5.46 5.41 15.54
N ASN A 78 5.92 6.65 15.75
CA ASN A 78 6.24 7.59 14.67
C ASN A 78 7.54 7.23 13.92
N THR A 79 8.27 6.20 14.34
CA THR A 79 9.41 5.67 13.60
C THR A 79 9.00 4.67 12.53
N TRP A 80 7.76 4.18 12.55
CA TRP A 80 7.23 3.19 11.58
C TRP A 80 7.98 1.86 11.59
N ALA A 81 8.52 1.46 12.75
CA ALA A 81 9.13 0.15 12.91
C ALA A 81 8.09 -0.98 12.73
N VAL A 82 8.55 -2.18 12.34
CA VAL A 82 7.69 -3.38 12.34
C VAL A 82 7.01 -3.53 13.70
N GLY A 83 5.70 -3.76 13.69
CA GLY A 83 4.82 -3.77 14.87
C GLY A 83 4.15 -2.43 15.18
N ALA A 84 4.49 -1.35 14.48
CA ALA A 84 3.78 -0.07 14.62
C ALA A 84 2.33 -0.21 14.12
N VAL A 85 1.37 0.21 14.94
CA VAL A 85 -0.05 0.16 14.62
C VAL A 85 -0.54 1.56 14.26
N VAL A 86 -1.29 1.66 13.17
CA VAL A 86 -1.83 2.90 12.63
C VAL A 86 -3.33 2.83 12.59
N GLU A 87 -3.99 3.84 13.16
CA GLU A 87 -5.44 4.00 13.09
C GLU A 87 -5.78 5.16 12.16
N PHE A 88 -6.70 4.91 11.24
CA PHE A 88 -7.19 5.87 10.26
C PHE A 88 -8.50 6.49 10.69
N ALA A 89 -8.68 7.77 10.41
CA ALA A 89 -9.94 8.45 10.56
C ALA A 89 -10.22 9.30 9.31
N CYS A 90 -11.47 9.25 8.83
CA CYS A 90 -11.89 9.99 7.65
C CYS A 90 -12.48 11.35 8.02
N ASP A 91 -12.27 12.34 7.14
CA ASP A 91 -12.95 13.62 7.27
C ASP A 91 -14.48 13.46 7.10
N PRO A 92 -15.31 14.38 7.68
CA PRO A 92 -16.76 14.33 7.51
C PRO A 92 -17.17 14.28 6.03
N GLY A 93 -17.97 13.27 5.68
CA GLY A 93 -18.43 13.03 4.29
C GLY A 93 -17.56 12.08 3.48
N TYR A 94 -16.45 11.59 4.05
CA TYR A 94 -15.64 10.51 3.49
C TYR A 94 -15.76 9.25 4.34
N THR A 95 -15.63 8.10 3.70
CA THR A 95 -15.62 6.79 4.35
C THR A 95 -14.45 5.98 3.82
N LEU A 96 -13.84 5.17 4.68
CA LEU A 96 -12.84 4.20 4.26
C LEU A 96 -13.55 3.09 3.48
N GLU A 97 -13.44 3.11 2.15
CA GLU A 97 -14.11 2.12 1.32
C GLU A 97 -13.40 0.76 1.30
N GLN A 98 -12.10 0.72 1.62
CA GLN A 98 -11.25 -0.46 1.48
C GLN A 98 -10.25 -0.55 2.63
N GLY A 99 -10.04 -1.77 3.14
CA GLY A 99 -9.07 -2.06 4.20
C GLY A 99 -9.64 -1.93 5.62
N SER A 100 -8.76 -2.11 6.61
CA SER A 100 -9.10 -1.94 8.03
C SER A 100 -8.89 -0.49 8.46
N VAL A 101 -9.69 -0.04 9.43
CA VAL A 101 -9.49 1.23 10.14
C VAL A 101 -8.17 1.21 10.92
N THR A 102 -7.69 0.01 11.28
CA THR A 102 -6.44 -0.20 12.00
C THR A 102 -5.53 -1.17 11.24
N ILE A 103 -4.29 -0.77 10.96
CA ILE A 103 -3.29 -1.61 10.29
C ILE A 103 -2.02 -1.72 11.12
N GLU A 104 -1.26 -2.79 10.92
CA GLU A 104 0.04 -3.00 11.55
C GLU A 104 1.15 -3.02 10.50
N CYS A 105 2.29 -2.41 10.81
CA CYS A 105 3.50 -2.51 10.00
C CYS A 105 4.08 -3.93 10.11
N MET A 106 3.97 -4.71 9.04
CA MET A 106 4.43 -6.10 8.99
C MET A 106 5.77 -6.24 8.26
N ASP A 107 6.58 -7.23 8.65
CA ASP A 107 7.78 -7.61 7.88
C ASP A 107 7.33 -8.37 6.61
N PRO A 108 7.67 -7.88 5.40
CA PRO A 108 7.31 -8.56 4.16
C PRO A 108 7.93 -9.96 4.02
N ASN A 109 8.98 -10.30 4.78
CA ASN A 109 9.56 -11.64 4.81
C ASN A 109 8.84 -12.60 5.77
N ASN A 110 7.97 -12.07 6.63
CA ASN A 110 7.18 -12.85 7.58
C ASN A 110 5.75 -12.29 7.65
N PRO A 111 4.95 -12.44 6.58
CA PRO A 111 3.61 -11.83 6.46
C PRO A 111 2.54 -12.48 7.34
N HIS A 112 2.94 -13.18 8.41
CA HIS A 112 2.05 -13.82 9.36
C HIS A 112 1.35 -12.74 10.21
N GLY A 113 0.19 -12.28 9.74
CA GLY A 113 -0.64 -11.31 10.45
C GLY A 113 -1.78 -11.97 11.22
N GLU A 114 -1.98 -11.53 12.45
CA GLU A 114 -3.11 -11.93 13.28
C GLU A 114 -4.10 -10.77 13.35
N ILE A 115 -5.30 -10.97 12.82
CA ILE A 115 -6.39 -10.00 12.84
C ILE A 115 -7.16 -10.23 14.13
N THR A 116 -7.07 -9.29 15.06
CA THR A 116 -7.76 -9.36 16.37
C THR A 116 -9.02 -8.51 16.44
N ASP A 117 -9.34 -7.76 15.38
CA ASP A 117 -10.50 -6.89 15.34
C ASP A 117 -11.81 -7.69 15.30
N SER A 118 -12.86 -7.12 15.91
CA SER A 118 -14.19 -7.76 15.95
C SER A 118 -14.91 -7.81 14.60
N ALA A 119 -14.43 -7.04 13.61
CA ALA A 119 -14.88 -7.04 12.23
C ALA A 119 -13.78 -6.44 11.33
N GLY A 120 -13.69 -6.90 10.08
CA GLY A 120 -12.71 -6.40 9.11
C GLY A 120 -12.86 -7.10 7.76
N VAL A 121 -12.02 -6.72 6.79
CA VAL A 121 -11.96 -7.35 5.47
C VAL A 121 -10.56 -7.90 5.24
N VAL A 122 -10.48 -9.14 4.78
CA VAL A 122 -9.22 -9.75 4.33
C VAL A 122 -9.12 -9.58 2.82
N LEU A 123 -8.05 -8.93 2.36
CA LEU A 123 -7.78 -8.72 0.94
C LEU A 123 -6.58 -9.55 0.53
N SER A 124 -6.62 -10.09 -0.69
CA SER A 124 -5.43 -10.67 -1.32
C SER A 124 -4.37 -9.58 -1.53
N PRO A 125 -3.08 -9.93 -1.56
CA PRO A 125 -2.05 -9.00 -2.00
C PRO A 125 -2.44 -8.36 -3.35
N ASN A 126 -2.22 -7.05 -3.46
CA ASN A 126 -2.53 -6.23 -4.63
C ASN A 126 -4.03 -6.09 -4.98
N TRP A 127 -4.98 -6.57 -4.17
CA TRP A 127 -6.42 -6.42 -4.47
C TRP A 127 -6.75 -4.94 -4.78
N PRO A 128 -7.55 -4.63 -5.83
CA PRO A 128 -8.34 -5.54 -6.67
C PRO A 128 -7.57 -6.15 -7.85
N GLU A 129 -6.30 -5.81 -7.99
CA GLU A 129 -5.42 -6.34 -9.04
C GLU A 129 -4.97 -7.78 -8.73
N ALA A 130 -4.30 -8.39 -9.70
CA ALA A 130 -3.79 -9.75 -9.57
C ALA A 130 -2.64 -9.83 -8.55
N TYR A 131 -2.68 -10.84 -7.68
CA TYR A 131 -1.60 -11.17 -6.76
C TYR A 131 -0.35 -11.68 -7.51
N ASP A 132 0.83 -11.45 -6.93
CA ASP A 132 2.10 -11.88 -7.51
C ASP A 132 2.37 -13.38 -7.31
N LYS A 133 3.26 -13.95 -8.13
CA LYS A 133 3.65 -15.37 -8.01
C LYS A 133 4.51 -15.59 -6.77
N GLY A 134 4.22 -16.68 -6.04
CA GLY A 134 5.02 -17.12 -4.89
C GLY A 134 4.67 -16.42 -3.58
N GLN A 135 3.48 -15.82 -3.48
CA GLN A 135 2.97 -15.25 -2.23
C GLN A 135 2.05 -16.27 -1.54
N ASP A 136 2.57 -16.93 -0.51
CA ASP A 136 1.80 -17.80 0.38
C ASP A 136 1.38 -17.00 1.62
N CYS A 137 0.18 -16.41 1.58
CA CYS A 137 -0.36 -15.60 2.69
C CYS A 137 -1.28 -16.44 3.58
N ILE A 138 -1.13 -16.29 4.91
CA ILE A 138 -1.98 -16.91 5.92
C ILE A 138 -2.48 -15.81 6.85
N TRP A 139 -3.80 -15.70 6.99
CA TRP A 139 -4.44 -14.76 7.91
C TRP A 139 -5.02 -15.54 9.09
N GLY A 140 -4.57 -15.24 10.31
CA GLY A 140 -5.22 -15.73 11.53
C GLY A 140 -6.28 -14.72 11.97
N ILE A 141 -7.54 -15.13 12.14
CA ILE A 141 -8.59 -14.26 12.69
C ILE A 141 -8.90 -14.73 14.10
N HIS A 142 -8.69 -13.86 15.09
CA HIS A 142 -9.02 -14.10 16.50
C HIS A 142 -10.04 -13.08 16.99
N VAL A 143 -11.05 -13.56 17.72
CA VAL A 143 -12.04 -12.73 18.42
C VAL A 143 -12.05 -13.11 19.91
N GLU A 144 -12.58 -12.25 20.76
CA GLU A 144 -12.73 -12.51 22.20
C GLU A 144 -13.44 -13.84 22.49
N GLU A 145 -13.17 -14.45 23.66
CA GLU A 145 -13.61 -15.81 24.02
C GLU A 145 -15.14 -16.03 23.93
N ASP A 146 -15.93 -14.96 24.06
CA ASP A 146 -17.40 -14.97 24.00
C ASP A 146 -17.98 -14.68 22.61
N LYS A 147 -17.13 -14.43 21.60
CA LYS A 147 -17.55 -14.08 20.23
C LYS A 147 -17.41 -15.27 19.26
N ARG A 148 -18.05 -15.12 18.10
CA ARG A 148 -18.03 -16.08 16.97
C ARG A 148 -17.75 -15.31 15.69
N ILE A 149 -17.07 -15.95 14.74
CA ILE A 149 -16.72 -15.35 13.45
C ILE A 149 -17.75 -15.79 12.41
N MET A 150 -18.30 -14.82 11.66
CA MET A 150 -19.07 -15.04 10.44
C MET A 150 -18.25 -14.47 9.28
N VAL A 151 -18.07 -15.26 8.22
CA VAL A 151 -17.35 -14.84 7.01
C VAL A 151 -18.37 -14.71 5.89
N ASP A 152 -18.36 -13.57 5.21
CA ASP A 152 -19.11 -13.30 3.98
C ASP A 152 -18.11 -13.21 2.82
N ILE A 153 -18.42 -13.84 1.68
CA ILE A 153 -17.52 -13.97 0.52
C ILE A 153 -18.22 -13.48 -0.74
#